data_AF-A0A8J6SKM9-F1
#
_entry.id   AF-A0A8J6SKM9-F1
#
_cell.length_a   1.000
_cell.length_b   1.000
_cell.length_c   1.000
_cell.angle_alpha   90.00
_cell.angle_beta   90.00
_cell.angle_gamma   90.00
#
_symmetry.space_group_name_H-M   'P 1'
#
loop_
_entity.id
_entity.type
_entity.pdbx_description
1 polymer ?
#
loop_
_entity_poly.entity_id
_entity_poly.type
_entity_poly.pdbx_seq_one_letter_code
_entity_poly.pdbx_strand_id
1 'polypeptide(L)'
;MNLDNLKWIKYVNDQGGKDWAYEEEKLHNIFPLNWKADQIENAAKVQCGDLILLLQKGLVTHLVEVSDDKPCKGDDSEWGVVRQVKVMWIANLKDENCIPRQRDLFGYSHKGYAGGTVKKLEKLEDIPPTWHSLDIFRRHVAGLLRLTD
;
A
#
# COMPACT_ATOMS: atom_id res chain seq x y z
N MET A 1 6.60 -15.84 0.60
CA MET A 1 5.22 -15.33 0.80
C MET A 1 4.45 -15.36 -0.53
N ASN A 2 3.15 -15.72 -0.52
CA ASN A 2 2.31 -15.66 -1.71
C ASN A 2 1.72 -14.24 -1.91
N LEU A 3 1.86 -13.67 -3.11
CA LEU A 3 1.35 -12.34 -3.49
C LEU A 3 0.17 -12.39 -4.47
N ASP A 4 -0.51 -13.52 -4.63
CA ASP A 4 -1.68 -13.67 -5.52
C ASP A 4 -2.83 -12.71 -5.18
N ASN A 5 -2.90 -12.26 -3.92
CA ASN A 5 -3.86 -11.25 -3.48
C ASN A 5 -3.34 -9.82 -3.53
N LEU A 6 -2.13 -9.58 -4.04
CA LEU A 6 -1.64 -8.23 -4.32
C LEU A 6 -2.41 -7.68 -5.51
N LYS A 7 -3.39 -6.84 -5.19
CA LYS A 7 -4.33 -6.23 -6.12
C LYS A 7 -4.30 -4.71 -6.03
N TRP A 8 -3.70 -4.14 -4.98
CA TRP A 8 -3.84 -2.72 -4.69
C TRP A 8 -2.50 -2.03 -4.39
N ILE A 9 -2.44 -0.77 -4.80
CA ILE A 9 -1.45 0.20 -4.33
C ILE A 9 -2.20 1.35 -3.67
N LYS A 10 -1.58 1.98 -2.66
CA LYS A 10 -2.11 3.17 -2.01
C LYS A 10 -0.98 4.14 -1.71
N TYR A 11 -1.15 5.37 -2.15
CA TYR A 11 -0.27 6.47 -1.75
C TYR A 11 -0.76 7.04 -0.44
N VAL A 12 0.12 7.04 0.56
CA VAL A 12 -0.14 7.56 1.89
C VAL A 12 0.60 8.89 2.02
N ASN A 13 -0.13 9.92 2.44
CA ASN A 13 0.45 11.23 2.72
C ASN A 13 0.87 11.29 4.19
N ASP A 14 1.81 12.19 4.49
CA ASP A 14 2.24 12.47 5.85
C ASP A 14 1.05 12.99 6.68
N GLN A 15 0.82 12.41 7.85
CA GLN A 15 -0.20 12.85 8.79
C GLN A 15 0.48 13.43 10.04
N GLY A 16 0.39 14.75 10.23
CA GLY A 16 0.65 15.37 11.54
C GLY A 16 2.11 15.54 11.94
N GLY A 17 3.00 15.87 11.01
CA GLY A 17 4.38 16.28 11.33
C GLY A 17 5.36 15.14 11.65
N LYS A 18 4.95 13.89 11.45
CA LYS A 18 5.83 12.72 11.45
C LYS A 18 6.48 12.52 10.09
N ASP A 19 7.67 11.91 10.07
CA ASP A 19 8.39 11.63 8.83
C ASP A 19 7.77 10.48 8.03
N TRP A 20 7.15 9.50 8.71
CA TRP A 20 6.43 8.40 8.06
C TRP A 20 5.11 8.12 8.78
N ALA A 21 4.01 7.98 8.04
CA ALA A 21 2.79 7.43 8.62
C ALA A 21 2.99 5.93 8.91
N TYR A 22 2.44 5.48 10.04
CA TYR A 22 2.52 4.10 10.52
C TYR A 22 3.93 3.64 10.90
N GLU A 23 4.85 4.56 11.20
CA GLU A 23 6.24 4.23 11.57
C GLU A 23 6.39 3.36 12.83
N GLU A 24 5.40 3.43 13.71
CA GLU A 24 5.35 2.70 14.98
C GLU A 24 4.94 1.24 14.78
N GLU A 25 4.37 0.91 13.62
CA GLU A 25 3.76 -0.39 13.35
C GLU A 25 4.82 -1.45 13.13
N LYS A 26 4.52 -2.65 13.61
CA LYS A 26 5.43 -3.80 13.54
C LYS A 26 4.85 -4.88 12.65
N LEU A 27 5.72 -5.76 12.17
CA LEU A 27 5.31 -6.95 11.43
C LEU A 27 4.22 -7.71 12.21
N HIS A 28 3.14 -8.07 11.52
CA HIS A 28 1.94 -8.73 12.04
C HIS A 28 1.02 -7.90 12.95
N ASN A 29 1.34 -6.64 13.25
CA ASN A 29 0.38 -5.73 13.89
C ASN A 29 -0.85 -5.54 12.99
N ILE A 30 -2.00 -5.37 13.63
CA ILE A 30 -3.24 -4.91 12.98
C ILE A 30 -3.46 -3.46 13.37
N PHE A 31 -3.67 -2.59 12.39
CA PHE A 31 -3.88 -1.16 12.60
C PHE A 31 -4.93 -0.60 11.63
N PRO A 32 -5.56 0.55 11.95
CA PRO A 32 -6.46 1.24 11.04
C PRO A 32 -5.67 1.96 9.94
N LEU A 33 -5.86 1.54 8.70
CA LEU A 33 -5.41 2.29 7.52
C LEU A 33 -6.48 3.32 7.14
N ASN A 34 -6.09 4.57 6.94
CA ASN A 34 -7.04 5.69 6.79
C ASN A 34 -7.29 6.08 5.33
N TRP A 35 -8.53 6.41 5.01
CA TRP A 35 -9.03 7.05 3.78
C TRP A 35 -9.68 8.38 4.15
N LYS A 36 -9.88 9.24 3.14
CA LYS A 36 -10.65 10.47 3.38
C LYS A 36 -12.10 10.16 3.75
N ALA A 37 -12.73 11.05 4.50
CA ALA A 37 -14.12 10.91 4.97
C ALA A 37 -15.13 10.72 3.82
N ASP A 38 -14.87 11.30 2.66
CA ASP A 38 -15.68 11.20 1.43
C ASP A 38 -15.32 9.96 0.56
N GLN A 39 -14.38 9.13 1.00
CA GLN A 39 -13.84 7.99 0.22
C GLN A 39 -14.30 6.62 0.72
N ILE A 40 -15.42 6.54 1.44
CA ILE A 40 -15.97 5.26 1.92
C ILE A 40 -16.17 4.24 0.79
N GLU A 41 -16.62 4.69 -0.38
CA GLU A 41 -16.80 3.84 -1.56
C GLU A 41 -15.46 3.36 -2.12
N ASN A 42 -14.38 4.16 -2.03
CA ASN A 42 -13.05 3.71 -2.43
C ASN A 42 -12.49 2.68 -1.45
N ALA A 43 -12.67 2.90 -0.14
CA ALA A 43 -12.28 1.96 0.90
C ALA A 43 -13.05 0.63 0.80
N ALA A 44 -14.30 0.65 0.34
CA ALA A 44 -15.12 -0.55 0.13
C ALA A 44 -14.66 -1.42 -1.06
N LYS A 45 -13.76 -0.93 -1.93
CA LYS A 45 -13.27 -1.69 -3.09
C LYS A 45 -12.34 -2.84 -2.71
N VAL A 46 -11.60 -2.70 -1.61
CA VAL A 46 -10.68 -3.76 -1.14
C VAL A 46 -11.47 -4.81 -0.36
N GLN A 47 -11.16 -6.08 -0.56
CA GLN A 47 -11.83 -7.19 0.12
C GLN A 47 -10.94 -7.74 1.23
N CYS A 48 -11.54 -8.43 2.21
CA CYS A 48 -10.79 -9.18 3.21
C CYS A 48 -9.81 -10.15 2.53
N GLY A 49 -8.56 -10.19 3.00
CA GLY A 49 -7.47 -10.97 2.41
C GLY A 49 -6.77 -10.33 1.20
N ASP A 50 -7.25 -9.18 0.70
CA ASP A 50 -6.52 -8.43 -0.32
C ASP A 50 -5.23 -7.82 0.25
N LEU A 51 -4.17 -7.82 -0.55
CA LEU A 51 -2.91 -7.15 -0.23
C LEU A 51 -2.83 -5.77 -0.87
N ILE A 52 -2.30 -4.81 -0.11
CA ILE A 52 -2.10 -3.42 -0.51
C ILE A 52 -0.64 -3.05 -0.29
N LEU A 53 0.03 -2.54 -1.32
CA LEU A 53 1.32 -1.86 -1.17
C LEU A 53 1.10 -0.40 -0.78
N LEU A 54 1.74 0.04 0.30
CA LEU A 54 1.72 1.43 0.74
C LEU A 54 2.96 2.15 0.22
N LEU A 55 2.73 3.30 -0.42
CA LEU A 55 3.78 4.17 -0.92
C LEU A 55 3.73 5.53 -0.20
N GLN A 56 4.87 5.99 0.30
CA GLN A 56 5.04 7.31 0.94
C GLN A 56 6.25 7.99 0.33
N LYS A 57 6.15 9.27 -0.04
CA LYS A 57 7.28 10.03 -0.62
C LYS A 57 7.94 9.33 -1.83
N GLY A 58 7.17 8.53 -2.58
CA GLY A 58 7.67 7.74 -3.71
C GLY A 58 8.50 6.51 -3.31
N LEU A 59 8.38 6.02 -2.07
CA LEU A 59 9.06 4.86 -1.52
C LEU A 59 8.03 3.82 -1.05
N VAL A 60 8.34 2.54 -1.22
CA VAL A 60 7.48 1.43 -0.80
C VAL A 60 7.76 1.13 0.66
N THR A 61 6.85 1.52 1.56
CA THR A 61 7.09 1.47 3.01
C THR A 61 6.49 0.24 3.68
N HIS A 62 5.33 -0.22 3.22
CA HIS A 62 4.63 -1.36 3.82
C HIS A 62 3.94 -2.22 2.75
N LEU A 63 3.79 -3.50 3.08
CA LEU A 63 2.80 -4.39 2.49
C LEU A 63 1.82 -4.77 3.59
N VAL A 64 0.53 -4.56 3.35
CA VAL A 64 -0.52 -4.86 4.33
C VAL A 64 -1.59 -5.75 3.73
N GLU A 65 -2.21 -6.58 4.58
CA GLU A 65 -3.34 -7.44 4.25
C GLU A 65 -4.60 -6.90 4.91
N VAL A 66 -5.69 -6.78 4.17
CA VAL A 66 -6.97 -6.34 4.71
C VAL A 66 -7.57 -7.42 5.61
N SER A 67 -7.92 -7.08 6.86
CA SER A 67 -8.40 -8.04 7.86
C SER A 67 -9.88 -7.92 8.21
N ASP A 68 -10.58 -6.91 7.69
CA ASP A 68 -12.01 -6.68 7.90
C ASP A 68 -12.82 -6.83 6.60
N ASP A 69 -14.13 -7.07 6.75
CA ASP A 69 -15.04 -7.27 5.61
C ASP A 69 -15.52 -5.96 4.98
N LYS A 70 -15.55 -4.85 5.75
CA LYS A 70 -16.12 -3.57 5.33
C LYS A 70 -15.44 -2.38 6.00
N PRO A 71 -15.41 -1.20 5.36
CA PRO A 71 -14.92 0.03 5.98
C PRO A 71 -15.78 0.46 7.17
N CYS A 72 -15.09 1.01 8.17
CA CYS A 72 -15.70 1.64 9.32
C CYS A 72 -15.48 3.16 9.25
N LYS A 73 -16.39 3.92 9.86
CA LYS A 73 -16.10 5.31 10.19
C LYS A 73 -15.12 5.32 11.37
N GLY A 74 -14.00 6.02 11.19
CA GLY A 74 -13.04 6.34 12.23
C GLY A 74 -13.50 7.55 13.02
N ASP A 75 -12.60 8.52 13.22
CA ASP A 75 -12.91 9.80 13.82
C ASP A 75 -13.61 10.77 12.85
N ASP A 76 -14.13 11.90 13.35
CA ASP A 76 -14.73 12.96 12.52
C ASP A 76 -13.67 13.82 11.78
N SER A 77 -12.48 13.26 11.53
CA SER A 77 -11.41 13.95 10.80
C SER A 77 -11.60 13.87 9.29
N GLU A 78 -10.81 14.63 8.54
CA GLU A 78 -10.72 14.48 7.07
C GLU A 78 -10.36 13.04 6.68
N TRP A 79 -9.72 12.27 7.56
CA TRP A 79 -9.26 10.90 7.36
C TRP A 79 -10.11 9.86 8.11
N GLY A 80 -11.40 10.16 8.28
CA GLY A 80 -12.36 9.42 9.09
C GLY A 80 -12.93 8.14 8.49
N VAL A 81 -12.36 7.57 7.42
CA VAL A 81 -12.75 6.24 6.91
C VAL A 81 -11.58 5.28 7.11
N VAL A 82 -11.83 4.11 7.69
CA VAL A 82 -10.76 3.16 8.02
C VAL A 82 -11.04 1.74 7.54
N ARG A 83 -9.95 1.02 7.23
CA ARG A 83 -9.92 -0.44 7.10
C ARG A 83 -8.91 -1.00 8.10
N GLN A 84 -9.25 -2.07 8.78
CA GLN A 84 -8.29 -2.84 9.57
C GLN A 84 -7.38 -3.60 8.61
N VAL A 85 -6.07 -3.42 8.78
CA VAL A 85 -5.06 -4.10 7.97
C VAL A 85 -3.97 -4.67 8.85
N LYS A 86 -3.45 -5.83 8.46
CA LYS A 86 -2.32 -6.51 9.10
C LYS A 86 -1.03 -6.22 8.35
N VAL A 87 0.03 -5.85 9.04
CA VAL A 87 1.37 -5.68 8.42
C VAL A 87 1.93 -7.03 8.00
N MET A 88 2.24 -7.16 6.72
CA MET A 88 2.87 -8.35 6.14
C MET A 88 4.33 -8.14 5.75
N TRP A 89 4.73 -6.88 5.54
CA TRP A 89 6.11 -6.46 5.38
C TRP A 89 6.24 -4.97 5.72
N ILE A 90 7.39 -4.58 6.25
CA ILE A 90 7.73 -3.18 6.56
C ILE A 90 9.17 -2.89 6.15
N ALA A 91 9.39 -1.72 5.56
CA ALA A 91 10.72 -1.26 5.21
C ALA A 91 11.51 -0.82 6.47
N ASN A 92 12.84 -0.78 6.37
CA ASN A 92 13.64 -0.12 7.39
C ASN A 92 13.51 1.41 7.24
N LEU A 93 12.49 2.01 7.89
CA LEU A 93 12.20 3.45 7.81
C LEU A 93 13.32 4.35 8.37
N LYS A 94 14.31 3.78 9.09
CA LYS A 94 15.49 4.49 9.59
C LYS A 94 16.60 4.63 8.56
N ASP A 95 16.55 3.87 7.47
CA ASP A 95 17.52 3.95 6.36
C ASP A 95 16.79 4.01 5.02
N GLU A 96 16.46 5.23 4.61
CA GLU A 96 15.73 5.51 3.36
C GLU A 96 16.43 4.93 2.13
N ASN A 97 17.77 4.80 2.15
CA ASN A 97 18.53 4.28 1.01
C ASN A 97 18.27 2.79 0.75
N CYS A 98 17.80 2.07 1.76
CA CYS A 98 17.43 0.67 1.64
C CYS A 98 15.96 0.45 1.25
N ILE A 99 15.15 1.52 1.19
CA ILE A 99 13.73 1.41 0.88
C ILE A 99 13.55 1.42 -0.65
N PRO A 100 12.84 0.43 -1.22
CA PRO A 100 12.56 0.41 -2.65
C PRO A 100 11.85 1.69 -3.10
N ARG A 101 12.36 2.32 -4.14
CA ARG A 101 11.73 3.49 -4.75
C ARG A 101 10.60 3.04 -5.67
N GLN A 102 9.66 3.95 -5.89
CA GLN A 102 8.58 3.78 -6.85
C GLN A 102 9.09 3.44 -8.26
N ARG A 103 10.25 4.00 -8.66
CA ARG A 103 10.90 3.62 -9.93
C ARG A 103 11.40 2.18 -9.94
N ASP A 104 11.76 1.62 -8.79
CA ASP A 104 12.21 0.24 -8.68
C ASP A 104 10.99 -0.70 -8.71
N LEU A 105 9.85 -0.24 -8.18
CA LEU A 105 8.56 -0.94 -8.27
C LEU A 105 7.99 -0.96 -9.69
N PHE A 106 7.90 0.19 -10.35
CA PHE A 106 7.26 0.31 -11.67
C PHE A 106 8.25 0.23 -12.83
N GLY A 107 9.53 0.53 -12.65
CA GLY A 107 10.50 0.67 -13.76
C GLY A 107 10.52 2.08 -14.38
N TYR A 108 9.74 3.03 -13.86
CA TYR A 108 9.80 4.44 -14.24
C TYR A 108 9.33 5.35 -13.10
N SER A 109 9.72 6.63 -13.16
CA SER A 109 9.28 7.64 -12.19
C SER A 109 7.88 8.13 -12.53
N HIS A 110 6.86 7.45 -12.00
CA HIS A 110 5.48 7.91 -12.13
C HIS A 110 5.21 9.07 -11.16
N LYS A 111 4.49 10.12 -11.59
CA LYS A 111 4.01 11.17 -10.66
C LYS A 111 3.03 10.49 -9.70
N GLY A 112 3.41 10.39 -8.42
CA GLY A 112 2.58 9.72 -7.42
C GLY A 112 1.12 10.21 -7.44
N TYR A 113 0.20 9.33 -7.11
CA TYR A 113 -1.21 9.69 -7.04
C TYR A 113 -1.50 10.42 -5.74
N ALA A 114 -2.19 11.56 -5.82
CA ALA A 114 -2.62 12.30 -4.64
C ALA A 114 -3.94 11.74 -4.09
N GLY A 115 -4.15 11.91 -2.78
CA GLY A 115 -5.48 11.84 -2.18
C GLY A 115 -5.86 10.56 -1.44
N GLY A 116 -4.90 9.66 -1.13
CA GLY A 116 -5.15 8.56 -0.19
C GLY A 116 -6.02 7.41 -0.69
N THR A 117 -6.32 7.37 -1.99
CA THR A 117 -7.13 6.31 -2.60
C THR A 117 -6.33 5.05 -2.90
N VAL A 118 -6.98 3.90 -2.85
CA VAL A 118 -6.44 2.67 -3.45
C VAL A 118 -6.65 2.67 -4.95
N LYS A 119 -5.68 2.08 -5.67
CA LYS A 119 -5.73 1.83 -7.12
C LYS A 119 -5.53 0.36 -7.40
N LYS A 120 -6.31 -0.18 -8.36
CA LYS A 120 -6.32 -1.60 -8.70
C LYS A 120 -5.22 -1.88 -9.71
N LEU A 121 -4.29 -2.77 -9.36
CA LEU A 121 -3.16 -3.19 -10.19
C LEU A 121 -3.58 -3.90 -11.49
N GLU A 122 -4.74 -4.57 -11.52
CA GLU A 122 -5.24 -5.29 -12.70
C GLU A 122 -5.57 -4.38 -13.89
N LYS A 123 -5.80 -3.09 -13.66
CA LYS A 123 -5.87 -2.15 -14.77
C LYS A 123 -4.44 -1.93 -15.24
N LEU A 124 -4.04 -2.67 -16.27
CA LEU A 124 -2.71 -2.60 -16.90
C LEU A 124 -2.28 -1.18 -17.29
N GLU A 125 -3.15 -0.18 -17.27
CA GLU A 125 -2.77 1.23 -17.39
C GLU A 125 -1.87 1.71 -16.22
N ASP A 126 -2.06 1.15 -15.02
CA ASP A 126 -1.31 1.49 -13.80
C ASP A 126 -0.01 0.67 -13.64
N ILE A 127 0.12 -0.46 -14.36
CA ILE A 127 1.33 -1.28 -14.40
C ILE A 127 1.96 -1.11 -15.78
N PRO A 128 3.18 -0.55 -15.89
CA PRO A 128 3.75 -0.28 -17.20
C PRO A 128 3.81 -1.53 -18.07
N PRO A 129 3.72 -1.36 -19.40
CA PRO A 129 3.76 -2.47 -20.36
C PRO A 129 4.94 -3.43 -20.15
N THR A 130 6.03 -2.94 -19.56
CA THR A 130 7.24 -3.67 -19.18
C THR A 130 6.97 -4.93 -18.36
N TRP A 131 5.93 -4.96 -17.52
CA TRP A 131 5.68 -6.13 -16.68
C TRP A 131 4.85 -7.21 -17.39
N HIS A 132 4.23 -6.93 -18.54
CA HIS A 132 3.46 -7.83 -19.40
C HIS A 132 2.23 -8.54 -18.77
N SER A 133 2.24 -8.80 -17.46
CA SER A 133 1.17 -9.43 -16.69
C SER A 133 1.28 -9.07 -15.21
N LEU A 134 0.17 -9.20 -14.49
CA LEU A 134 0.14 -8.99 -13.04
C LEU A 134 1.00 -10.02 -12.28
N ASP A 135 1.11 -11.25 -12.78
CA ASP A 135 1.90 -12.30 -12.13
C ASP A 135 3.41 -12.03 -12.20
N ILE A 136 3.88 -11.48 -13.32
CA ILE A 136 5.28 -11.03 -13.43
C ILE A 136 5.52 -9.86 -12.48
N PHE A 137 4.58 -8.89 -12.40
CA PHE A 137 4.68 -7.79 -11.45
C PHE A 137 4.72 -8.29 -10.00
N ARG A 138 3.87 -9.25 -9.62
CA ARG A 138 3.88 -9.85 -8.27
C ARG A 138 5.20 -10.56 -7.97
N ARG A 139 5.76 -11.31 -8.91
CA ARG A 139 7.09 -11.93 -8.75
C ARG A 139 8.19 -10.88 -8.58
N HIS A 140 8.13 -9.79 -9.35
CA HIS A 140 9.05 -8.67 -9.21
C HIS A 140 8.95 -8.04 -7.81
N VAL A 141 7.73 -7.76 -7.33
CA VAL A 141 7.50 -7.25 -5.97
C VAL A 141 8.05 -8.20 -4.92
N ALA A 142 7.82 -9.51 -5.05
CA ALA A 142 8.34 -10.49 -4.10
C ALA A 142 9.88 -10.44 -4.01
N GLY A 143 10.57 -10.34 -5.14
CA GLY A 143 12.02 -10.17 -5.18
C GLY A 143 12.47 -8.83 -4.60
N LEU A 144 11.79 -7.73 -4.96
CA LEU A 144 12.09 -6.37 -4.49
C LEU A 144 12.01 -6.26 -2.97
N LEU A 145 10.99 -6.89 -2.38
CA LEU A 145 10.75 -6.89 -0.94
C LEU A 145 11.49 -8.02 -0.20
N ARG A 146 12.26 -8.87 -0.91
CA ARG A 146 12.97 -10.04 -0.39
C ARG A 146 12.04 -11.02 0.35
N LEU A 147 10.88 -11.28 -0.23
CA LEU A 147 9.83 -12.17 0.30
C LEU A 147 9.89 -13.60 -0.27
N THR A 148 10.93 -13.88 -1.05
CA THR A 148 11.25 -15.19 -1.61
C THR A 148 12.31 -15.86 -0.74
N ASP A 149 11.98 -17.04 -0.22
CA ASP A 149 12.95 -17.93 0.44
C ASP A 149 13.88 -18.57 -0.60
#